data_AF-A0A9Q0ALS7-F1
#
_entry.id   AF-A0A9Q0ALS7-F1
#
_cell.length_a   1.000
_cell.length_b   1.000
_cell.length_c   1.000
_cell.angle_alpha   90.00
_cell.angle_beta   90.00
_cell.angle_gamma   90.00
#
_symmetry.space_group_name_H-M   'P 1'
#
loop_
_entity.id
_entity.type
_entity.pdbx_description
1 polymer ?
#
loop_
_entity_poly.entity_id
_entity_poly.type
_entity_poly.pdbx_seq_one_letter_code
_entity_poly.pdbx_strand_id
1 'polypeptide(L)'
;MVQTRKERKAGQVPLAHPDRSGPSEKTLLDLAQERQLFEQADLRQRKLSGRPALPKQDDGPEDLAISPTAERVLETLLWSVSLTMLHFTLDVLVQHQYAVELSWAKAISRSLLALFVFTCLMYVLHPHASAPTPVPGLPERFQSPFRQAVFFATSVSSGCYLIHISNTYGYLAVMKQSPPLGCLWVWSVIELNLILGVLSLACSGVFLWTGGYKIR
;
A
#
# COMPACT_ATOMS: atom_id res chain seq x y z
N MET A 1 -45.42 -60.40 48.22
CA MET A 1 -44.00 -60.60 48.60
C MET A 1 -43.14 -59.90 47.56
N VAL A 2 -42.34 -58.92 47.98
CA VAL A 2 -41.61 -57.98 47.11
C VAL A 2 -40.24 -58.57 46.78
N GLN A 3 -39.93 -58.74 45.48
CA GLN A 3 -38.58 -59.12 45.04
C GLN A 3 -37.68 -57.89 45.04
N THR A 4 -36.76 -57.83 46.00
CA THR A 4 -35.70 -56.82 46.04
C THR A 4 -34.58 -57.18 45.07
N ARG A 5 -34.32 -56.27 44.11
CA ARG A 5 -33.26 -56.37 43.11
C ARG A 5 -31.90 -56.27 43.82
N LYS A 6 -31.06 -57.31 43.68
CA LYS A 6 -29.67 -57.33 44.18
C LYS A 6 -28.89 -56.15 43.56
N GLU A 7 -28.56 -55.15 44.36
CA GLU A 7 -27.67 -54.07 43.94
C GLU A 7 -26.27 -54.65 43.67
N ARG A 8 -25.79 -54.52 42.44
CA ARG A 8 -24.40 -54.86 42.09
C ARG A 8 -23.50 -53.82 42.76
N LYS A 9 -22.64 -54.27 43.68
CA LYS A 9 -21.63 -53.45 44.36
C LYS A 9 -20.81 -52.66 43.33
N ALA A 10 -20.93 -51.34 43.34
CA ALA A 10 -20.25 -50.43 42.42
C ALA A 10 -18.71 -50.40 42.57
N GLY A 11 -18.15 -51.06 43.59
CA GLY A 11 -16.71 -51.04 43.91
C GLY A 11 -15.83 -52.04 43.15
N GLN A 12 -16.34 -52.78 42.16
CA GLN A 12 -15.59 -53.81 41.42
C GLN A 12 -15.43 -53.51 39.93
N VAL A 13 -15.68 -52.28 39.48
CA VAL A 13 -15.31 -51.86 38.12
C VAL A 13 -13.88 -51.32 38.19
N PRO A 14 -12.87 -51.98 37.57
CA PRO A 14 -11.52 -51.45 37.54
C PRO A 14 -11.51 -50.11 36.78
N LEU A 15 -11.21 -49.02 37.51
CA LEU A 15 -11.06 -47.69 36.94
C LEU A 15 -9.71 -47.60 36.25
N ALA A 16 -9.68 -47.85 34.94
CA ALA A 16 -8.49 -47.59 34.12
C ALA A 16 -8.32 -46.07 33.98
N HIS A 17 -7.21 -45.52 34.47
CA HIS A 17 -6.85 -44.15 34.16
C HIS A 17 -6.42 -44.07 32.69
N PRO A 18 -6.89 -43.05 31.94
CA PRO A 18 -6.38 -42.81 30.60
C PRO A 18 -4.88 -42.53 30.69
N ASP A 19 -4.15 -43.05 29.73
CA ASP A 19 -2.72 -42.85 29.66
C ASP A 19 -2.41 -41.34 29.64
N ARG A 20 -1.59 -40.92 30.62
CA ARG A 20 -1.12 -39.53 30.76
C ARG A 20 0.29 -39.36 30.21
N SER A 21 0.78 -40.37 29.49
CA SER A 21 1.99 -40.22 28.70
C SER A 21 1.83 -39.02 27.76
N GLY A 22 2.83 -38.14 27.78
CA GLY A 22 2.87 -37.01 26.87
C GLY A 22 2.91 -37.51 25.41
N PRO A 23 2.53 -36.66 24.44
CA PRO A 23 2.61 -37.01 23.02
C PRO A 23 4.02 -37.50 22.68
N SER A 24 4.11 -38.65 22.02
CA SER A 24 5.40 -39.24 21.59
C SER A 24 6.03 -38.48 20.42
N GLU A 25 5.24 -37.67 19.73
CA GLU A 25 5.67 -36.84 18.61
C GLU A 25 5.98 -35.41 19.10
N LYS A 26 6.88 -34.72 18.38
CA LYS A 26 7.23 -33.33 18.67
C LYS A 26 5.95 -32.49 18.77
N THR A 27 5.77 -31.80 19.90
CA THR A 27 4.60 -30.94 20.07
C THR A 27 4.71 -29.71 19.17
N LEU A 28 3.58 -29.05 18.92
CA LEU A 28 3.57 -27.77 18.22
C LEU A 28 4.40 -26.71 18.95
N LEU A 29 4.51 -26.81 20.28
CA LEU A 29 5.38 -25.95 21.09
C LEU A 29 6.85 -26.29 20.82
N ASP A 30 7.20 -27.57 20.75
CA ASP A 30 8.57 -28.00 20.43
C ASP A 30 8.98 -27.57 19.02
N LEU A 31 8.08 -27.70 18.04
CA LEU A 31 8.31 -27.24 16.66
C LEU A 31 8.41 -25.71 16.59
N ALA A 32 7.60 -24.99 17.36
CA ALA A 32 7.67 -23.53 17.44
C ALA A 32 8.96 -23.05 18.11
N GLN A 33 9.45 -23.79 19.10
CA GLN A 33 10.72 -23.53 19.78
C GLN A 33 11.91 -23.88 18.88
N GLU A 34 11.87 -25.00 18.15
CA GLU A 34 12.87 -25.40 17.15
C GLU A 34 13.00 -24.37 16.03
N ARG A 35 11.89 -23.70 15.67
CA ARG A 35 11.86 -22.64 14.66
C ARG A 35 11.94 -21.21 15.23
N GLN A 36 12.19 -21.05 16.52
CA GLN A 36 12.28 -19.75 17.21
C GLN A 36 11.09 -18.79 16.93
N LEU A 37 9.88 -19.34 16.71
CA LEU A 37 8.71 -18.55 16.30
C LEU A 37 8.26 -17.55 17.37
N PHE A 38 8.48 -17.87 18.65
CA PHE A 38 8.18 -16.98 19.77
C PHE A 38 9.09 -15.76 19.79
N GLU A 39 10.38 -15.95 19.52
CA GLU A 39 11.35 -14.85 19.44
C GLU A 39 11.06 -13.96 18.23
N GLN A 40 10.72 -14.55 17.09
CA GLN A 40 10.28 -13.80 15.90
C GLN A 40 8.99 -13.00 16.17
N ALA A 41 8.02 -13.57 16.89
CA ALA A 41 6.78 -12.88 17.26
C ALA A 41 7.05 -11.72 18.22
N ASP A 42 7.90 -11.93 19.23
CA ASP A 42 8.33 -10.89 20.18
C ASP A 42 9.05 -9.74 19.48
N LEU A 43 9.98 -10.04 18.56
CA LEU A 43 10.66 -9.04 17.74
C LEU A 43 9.68 -8.26 16.87
N ARG A 44 8.71 -8.94 16.24
CA ARG A 44 7.67 -8.30 15.43
C ARG A 44 6.79 -7.37 16.28
N GLN A 45 6.37 -7.83 17.45
CA GLN A 45 5.54 -7.05 18.37
C GLN A 45 6.31 -5.84 18.93
N ARG A 46 7.61 -5.98 19.21
CA ARG A 46 8.47 -4.86 19.65
C ARG A 46 8.74 -3.85 18.53
N LYS A 47 8.93 -4.30 17.28
CA LYS A 47 9.03 -3.43 16.09
C LYS A 47 7.75 -2.61 15.91
N LEU A 48 6.58 -3.23 16.05
CA LEU A 48 5.28 -2.54 16.02
C LEU A 48 5.09 -1.57 17.20
N SER A 49 5.71 -1.85 18.35
CA SER A 49 5.56 -1.06 19.59
C SER A 49 6.64 0.01 19.81
N GLY A 50 7.64 0.13 18.91
CA GLY A 50 8.70 1.15 18.97
C GLY A 50 9.65 1.07 20.18
N ARG A 51 9.78 -0.10 20.84
CA ARG A 51 10.68 -0.26 22.00
C ARG A 51 12.10 -0.71 21.57
N PRO A 52 13.19 -0.20 22.19
CA PRO A 52 14.55 -0.60 21.84
C PRO A 52 14.82 -2.09 22.20
N ALA A 53 15.57 -2.77 21.33
CA ALA A 53 15.93 -4.19 21.48
C ALA A 53 17.02 -4.41 22.54
N LEU A 54 17.00 -5.57 23.21
CA LEU A 54 18.10 -6.04 24.07
C LEU A 54 19.30 -6.50 23.20
N PRO A 55 20.52 -6.55 23.76
CA PRO A 55 21.72 -6.96 23.02
C PRO A 55 21.58 -8.40 22.51
N LYS A 56 21.79 -8.58 21.21
CA LYS A 56 21.73 -9.84 20.47
C LYS A 56 22.93 -10.72 20.82
N GLN A 57 22.73 -12.01 21.09
CA GLN A 57 23.78 -13.04 20.96
C GLN A 57 23.52 -13.72 19.61
N ASP A 58 24.47 -13.56 18.70
CA ASP A 58 24.28 -13.70 17.26
C ASP A 58 24.72 -15.10 16.79
N ASP A 59 23.78 -16.04 16.68
CA ASP A 59 24.01 -17.36 16.08
C ASP A 59 22.75 -17.81 15.31
N GLY A 60 22.62 -17.39 14.04
CA GLY A 60 21.56 -17.86 13.14
C GLY A 60 21.71 -17.29 11.72
N PRO A 61 21.39 -18.07 10.65
CA PRO A 61 21.74 -17.72 9.28
C PRO A 61 20.94 -16.51 8.80
N GLU A 62 21.63 -15.59 8.16
CA GLU A 62 21.11 -14.35 7.59
C GLU A 62 20.11 -14.65 6.46
N ASP A 63 18.84 -14.86 6.80
CA ASP A 63 17.76 -14.61 5.85
C ASP A 63 17.93 -13.18 5.31
N LEU A 64 17.87 -13.02 3.99
CA LEU A 64 18.08 -11.79 3.20
C LEU A 64 17.13 -10.65 3.62
N ALA A 65 17.26 -10.15 4.84
CA ALA A 65 16.53 -9.02 5.36
C ALA A 65 17.10 -7.77 4.69
N ILE A 66 16.52 -7.38 3.56
CA ILE A 66 16.82 -6.14 2.86
C ILE A 66 16.70 -5.00 3.88
N SER A 67 17.72 -4.13 3.94
CA SER A 67 17.70 -2.96 4.83
C SER A 67 16.41 -2.15 4.63
N PRO A 68 15.77 -1.63 5.69
CA PRO A 68 14.58 -0.77 5.60
C PRO A 68 14.74 0.41 4.61
N THR A 69 15.97 0.92 4.48
CA THR A 69 16.29 1.97 3.50
C THR A 69 16.28 1.46 2.07
N ALA A 70 16.76 0.24 1.83
CA ALA A 70 16.79 -0.39 0.52
C ALA A 70 15.37 -0.80 0.07
N GLU A 71 14.53 -1.28 0.99
CA GLU A 71 13.10 -1.52 0.72
C GLU A 71 12.41 -0.23 0.27
N ARG A 72 12.58 0.86 1.02
CA ARG A 72 12.04 2.18 0.68
C ARG A 72 12.51 2.68 -0.68
N VAL A 73 13.81 2.55 -0.97
CA VAL A 73 14.38 2.99 -2.26
C VAL A 73 13.82 2.14 -3.40
N LEU A 74 13.79 0.82 -3.25
CA LEU A 74 13.29 -0.08 -4.28
C LEU A 74 11.81 0.14 -4.57
N GLU A 75 10.99 0.30 -3.53
CA GLU A 75 9.56 0.61 -3.67
C GLU A 75 9.37 1.98 -4.37
N THR A 76 10.12 3.00 -3.94
CA THR A 76 10.07 4.32 -4.58
C THR A 76 10.44 4.25 -6.06
N LEU A 77 11.50 3.51 -6.40
CA LEU A 77 11.93 3.32 -7.78
C LEU A 77 10.89 2.56 -8.61
N LEU A 78 10.27 1.52 -8.03
CA LEU A 78 9.24 0.75 -8.70
C LEU A 78 8.03 1.64 -9.08
N TRP A 79 7.55 2.44 -8.12
CA TRP A 79 6.45 3.37 -8.36
C TRP A 79 6.83 4.50 -9.31
N SER A 80 8.02 5.10 -9.16
CA SER A 80 8.45 6.21 -10.00
C SER A 80 8.66 5.78 -11.45
N VAL A 81 9.30 4.63 -11.69
CA VAL A 81 9.48 4.08 -13.05
C VAL A 81 8.14 3.77 -13.70
N SER A 82 7.21 3.16 -12.95
CA SER A 82 5.87 2.86 -13.46
C SER A 82 5.10 4.13 -13.84
N LEU A 83 5.17 5.16 -13.00
CA LEU A 83 4.50 6.44 -13.26
C LEU A 83 5.16 7.23 -14.40
N THR A 84 6.48 7.14 -14.54
CA THR A 84 7.21 7.70 -15.69
C THR A 84 6.84 7.00 -16.99
N MET A 85 6.68 5.68 -16.97
CA MET A 85 6.22 4.94 -18.15
C MET A 85 4.82 5.41 -18.55
N LEU A 86 3.90 5.52 -17.60
CA LEU A 86 2.56 6.08 -17.84
C LEU A 86 2.64 7.51 -18.41
N HIS A 87 3.48 8.38 -17.82
CA HIS A 87 3.67 9.75 -18.31
C HIS A 87 4.18 9.78 -19.75
N PHE A 88 5.18 8.97 -20.07
CA PHE A 88 5.72 8.86 -21.42
C PHE A 88 4.66 8.39 -22.40
N THR A 89 3.87 7.37 -22.04
CA THR A 89 2.77 6.88 -22.87
C THR A 89 1.72 7.97 -23.10
N LEU A 90 1.30 8.68 -22.05
CA LEU A 90 0.34 9.79 -22.18
C LEU A 90 0.92 10.93 -23.03
N ASP A 91 2.19 11.28 -22.87
CA ASP A 91 2.88 12.30 -23.66
C ASP A 91 2.89 11.94 -25.15
N VAL A 92 3.19 10.69 -25.49
CA VAL A 92 3.17 10.19 -26.87
C VAL A 92 1.74 10.18 -27.44
N LEU A 93 0.76 9.67 -26.68
CA LEU A 93 -0.63 9.61 -27.12
C LEU A 93 -1.21 10.99 -27.39
N VAL A 94 -0.95 11.96 -26.52
CA VAL A 94 -1.46 13.32 -26.67
C VAL A 94 -0.79 14.03 -27.85
N GLN A 95 0.51 13.84 -28.09
CA GLN A 95 1.18 14.34 -29.30
C GLN A 95 0.58 13.74 -30.57
N HIS A 96 0.31 12.43 -30.56
CA HIS A 96 -0.29 11.73 -31.69
C HIS A 96 -1.74 12.19 -31.94
N GLN A 97 -2.52 12.45 -30.89
CA GLN A 97 -3.90 12.95 -30.99
C GLN A 97 -3.99 14.30 -31.71
N TYR A 98 -2.98 15.16 -31.55
CA TYR A 98 -2.92 16.47 -32.20
C TYR A 98 -2.04 16.50 -33.46
N ALA A 99 -1.65 15.33 -33.99
CA ALA A 99 -0.83 15.19 -35.19
C ALA A 99 0.47 16.04 -35.17
N VAL A 100 1.09 16.16 -34.00
CA VAL A 100 2.36 16.90 -33.85
C VAL A 100 3.54 15.96 -34.09
N GLU A 101 4.55 16.44 -34.82
CA GLU A 101 5.78 15.67 -35.04
C GLU A 101 6.50 15.33 -33.74
N LEU A 102 6.71 14.04 -33.50
CA LEU A 102 7.37 13.51 -32.31
C LEU A 102 8.89 13.70 -32.40
N SER A 103 9.40 14.64 -31.63
CA SER A 103 10.84 14.73 -31.36
C SER A 103 11.21 13.78 -30.21
N TRP A 104 11.69 12.58 -30.55
CA TRP A 104 12.08 11.54 -29.57
C TRP A 104 13.05 12.05 -28.49
N ALA A 105 14.03 12.87 -28.86
CA ALA A 105 14.97 13.47 -27.90
C ALA A 105 14.26 14.33 -26.84
N LYS A 106 13.23 15.10 -27.22
CA LYS A 106 12.47 15.92 -26.27
C LYS A 106 11.49 15.08 -25.44
N ALA A 107 10.90 14.04 -26.03
CA ALA A 107 10.02 13.13 -25.31
C ALA A 107 10.79 12.37 -24.21
N ILE A 108 11.99 11.89 -24.53
CA ILE A 108 12.88 11.23 -23.57
C ILE A 108 13.33 12.23 -22.49
N SER A 109 13.76 13.44 -22.85
CA SER A 109 14.21 14.42 -21.85
C SER A 109 13.09 14.85 -20.89
N ARG A 110 11.86 15.04 -21.38
CA ARG A 110 10.68 15.29 -20.54
C ARG A 110 10.39 14.11 -19.61
N SER A 111 10.53 12.88 -20.10
CA SER A 111 10.26 11.68 -19.30
C SER A 111 11.32 11.46 -18.23
N LEU A 112 12.59 11.77 -18.50
CA LEU A 112 13.66 11.76 -17.50
C LEU A 112 13.44 12.83 -16.42
N LEU A 113 12.99 14.03 -16.81
CA LEU A 113 12.63 15.06 -15.85
C LEU A 113 11.42 14.63 -15.00
N ALA A 114 10.40 14.03 -15.62
CA ALA A 114 9.25 13.47 -14.92
C ALA A 114 9.68 12.36 -13.95
N LEU A 115 10.62 11.49 -14.32
CA LEU A 115 11.18 10.46 -13.44
C LEU A 115 11.82 11.05 -12.19
N PHE A 116 12.61 12.11 -12.33
CA PHE A 116 13.22 12.78 -11.19
C PHE A 116 12.16 13.38 -10.26
N VAL A 117 11.17 14.08 -10.83
CA VAL A 117 10.07 14.69 -10.07
C VAL A 117 9.22 13.63 -9.36
N PHE A 118 8.81 12.56 -10.07
CA PHE A 118 8.04 11.48 -9.49
C PHE A 118 8.82 10.69 -8.46
N THR A 119 10.13 10.51 -8.63
CA THR A 119 10.97 9.86 -7.60
C THR A 119 10.99 10.68 -6.32
N CYS A 120 11.17 12.00 -6.43
CA CYS A 120 11.11 12.90 -5.26
C CYS A 120 9.74 12.85 -4.58
N LEU A 121 8.66 12.96 -5.37
CA LEU A 121 7.30 12.96 -4.88
C LEU A 121 6.90 11.61 -4.26
N MET A 122 7.29 10.48 -4.86
CA MET A 122 7.06 9.14 -4.30
C MET A 122 7.89 8.92 -3.04
N TYR A 123 9.14 9.38 -3.03
CA TYR A 123 9.98 9.24 -1.84
C TYR A 123 9.38 9.95 -0.62
N VAL A 124 8.71 11.08 -0.83
CA VAL A 124 8.15 11.93 0.24
C VAL A 124 6.71 11.54 0.60
N LEU A 125 5.84 11.27 -0.37
CA LEU A 125 4.40 11.13 -0.15
C LEU A 125 3.89 9.69 -0.15
N HIS A 126 4.61 8.75 -0.79
CA HIS A 126 4.21 7.35 -0.84
C HIS A 126 4.33 6.71 0.55
N PRO A 127 3.33 5.94 1.04
CA PRO A 127 3.45 5.26 2.30
C PRO A 127 4.48 4.13 2.20
N HIS A 128 5.61 4.25 2.90
CA HIS A 128 6.56 3.15 3.05
C HIS A 128 6.21 2.32 4.27
N ALA A 129 6.11 1.00 4.11
CA ALA A 129 5.88 0.07 5.22
C ALA A 129 6.94 0.21 6.33
N SER A 130 8.15 0.64 5.96
CA SER A 130 9.31 0.74 6.84
C SER A 130 9.43 2.10 7.57
N ALA A 131 8.61 3.10 7.25
CA ALA A 131 8.65 4.43 7.89
C ALA A 131 7.23 5.05 8.01
N PRO A 132 6.50 4.77 9.11
CA PRO A 132 5.11 5.23 9.27
C PRO A 132 4.94 6.74 9.49
N THR A 133 6.02 7.48 9.75
CA THR A 133 6.01 8.93 10.00
C THR A 133 6.59 9.75 8.84
N PRO A 134 5.84 10.01 7.75
CA PRO A 134 6.33 10.85 6.65
C PRO A 134 6.49 12.33 7.04
N VAL A 135 5.80 12.81 8.09
CA VAL A 135 5.86 14.20 8.54
C VAL A 135 6.44 14.30 9.94
N PRO A 136 7.65 14.86 10.13
CA PRO A 136 8.22 15.06 11.45
C PRO A 136 7.39 16.12 12.20
N GLY A 137 6.69 15.70 13.26
CA GLY A 137 5.98 16.61 14.19
C GLY A 137 4.46 16.46 14.27
N LEU A 138 3.81 15.65 13.43
CA LEU A 138 2.37 15.37 13.56
C LEU A 138 2.09 14.12 14.42
N PRO A 139 1.10 14.13 15.32
CA PRO A 139 0.66 12.91 16.00
C PRO A 139 0.13 11.85 15.02
N GLU A 140 0.58 10.60 15.16
CA GLU A 140 0.20 9.40 14.36
C GLU A 140 -1.28 9.33 13.99
N ARG A 141 -2.17 9.61 14.96
CA ARG A 141 -3.64 9.55 14.78
C ARG A 141 -4.19 10.45 13.67
N PHE A 142 -3.53 11.57 13.39
CA PHE A 142 -3.99 12.53 12.38
C PHE A 142 -3.27 12.38 11.04
N GLN A 143 -2.16 11.64 10.97
CA GLN A 143 -1.38 11.50 9.74
C GLN A 143 -2.14 10.75 8.65
N SER A 144 -2.81 9.65 9.01
CA SER A 144 -3.63 8.86 8.08
C SER A 144 -4.78 9.65 7.45
N PRO A 145 -5.69 10.30 8.23
CA PRO A 145 -6.77 11.08 7.65
C PRO A 145 -6.28 12.33 6.90
N PHE A 146 -5.20 12.97 7.37
CA PHE A 146 -4.60 14.10 6.66
C PHE A 146 -4.07 13.69 5.28
N ARG A 147 -3.33 12.57 5.20
CA ARG A 147 -2.84 12.04 3.93
C ARG A 147 -4.00 11.75 2.96
N GLN A 148 -5.03 11.05 3.43
CA GLN A 148 -6.22 10.77 2.64
C GLN A 148 -6.92 12.06 2.17
N ALA A 149 -7.00 13.09 3.01
CA ALA A 149 -7.55 14.39 2.62
C ALA A 149 -6.71 15.07 1.53
N VAL A 150 -5.37 15.02 1.62
CA VAL A 150 -4.47 15.57 0.60
C VAL A 150 -4.63 14.84 -0.73
N PHE A 151 -4.68 13.51 -0.73
CA PHE A 151 -4.91 12.75 -1.96
C PHE A 151 -6.33 12.94 -2.52
N PHE A 152 -7.33 13.12 -1.65
CA PHE A 152 -8.70 13.41 -2.08
C PHE A 152 -8.76 14.78 -2.77
N ALA A 153 -8.19 15.81 -2.15
CA ALA A 153 -8.12 17.15 -2.72
C ALA A 153 -7.32 17.17 -4.04
N THR A 154 -6.18 16.48 -4.08
CA THR A 154 -5.36 16.35 -5.30
C THR A 154 -6.14 15.61 -6.41
N SER A 155 -6.86 14.54 -6.06
CA SER A 155 -7.65 13.75 -7.01
C SER A 155 -8.79 14.59 -7.63
N VAL A 156 -9.60 15.26 -6.80
CA VAL A 156 -10.69 16.11 -7.28
C VAL A 156 -10.15 17.31 -8.08
N SER A 157 -9.12 17.99 -7.57
CA SER A 157 -8.56 19.16 -8.24
C SER A 157 -7.92 18.80 -9.57
N SER A 158 -7.12 17.72 -9.62
CA SER A 158 -6.48 17.27 -10.86
C SER A 158 -7.51 16.77 -11.87
N GLY A 159 -8.51 15.98 -11.44
CA GLY A 159 -9.58 15.50 -12.32
C GLY A 159 -10.42 16.63 -12.93
N CYS A 160 -10.91 17.55 -12.10
CA CYS A 160 -11.67 18.72 -12.57
C CYS A 160 -10.81 19.63 -13.45
N TYR A 161 -9.54 19.87 -13.08
CA TYR A 161 -8.63 20.70 -13.87
C TYR A 161 -8.31 20.03 -15.22
N LEU A 162 -8.11 18.71 -15.27
CA LEU A 162 -7.87 17.98 -16.52
C LEU A 162 -9.06 18.10 -17.49
N ILE A 163 -10.28 18.02 -16.96
CA ILE A 163 -11.53 18.26 -17.72
C ILE A 163 -11.58 19.70 -18.22
N HIS A 164 -11.31 20.67 -17.34
CA HIS A 164 -11.33 22.08 -17.69
C HIS A 164 -10.29 22.39 -18.78
N ILE A 165 -9.05 21.90 -18.65
CA ILE A 165 -8.01 22.24 -19.62
C ILE A 165 -8.28 21.66 -21.00
N SER A 166 -8.79 20.43 -21.04
CA SER A 166 -9.05 19.73 -22.31
C SER A 166 -10.17 20.37 -23.11
N ASN A 167 -11.08 21.08 -22.43
CA ASN A 167 -12.22 21.76 -23.06
C ASN A 167 -12.00 23.25 -23.31
N THR A 168 -11.16 23.93 -22.51
CA THR A 168 -11.04 25.40 -22.53
C THR A 168 -9.74 25.91 -23.17
N TYR A 169 -8.62 25.19 -23.04
CA TYR A 169 -7.35 25.66 -23.57
C TYR A 169 -7.04 25.07 -24.96
N GLY A 170 -6.21 25.79 -25.70
CA GLY A 170 -5.69 25.30 -26.99
C GLY A 170 -4.77 24.09 -26.83
N TYR A 171 -4.60 23.35 -27.93
CA TYR A 171 -3.89 22.07 -27.97
C TYR A 171 -2.47 22.12 -27.34
N LEU A 172 -1.72 23.21 -27.51
CA LEU A 172 -0.36 23.33 -26.94
C LEU A 172 -0.35 23.29 -25.40
N ALA A 173 -1.37 23.86 -24.75
CA ALA A 173 -1.49 23.83 -23.30
C ALA A 173 -1.88 22.43 -22.83
N VAL A 174 -2.84 21.80 -23.51
CA VAL A 174 -3.27 20.42 -23.24
C VAL A 174 -2.10 19.45 -23.36
N MET A 175 -1.32 19.54 -24.44
CA MET A 175 -0.15 18.69 -24.67
C MET A 175 0.92 18.81 -23.58
N LYS A 176 1.12 20.01 -23.01
CA LYS A 176 2.15 20.22 -21.99
C LYS A 176 1.69 19.82 -20.59
N GLN A 177 0.40 20.00 -20.27
CA GLN A 177 -0.10 19.85 -18.91
C GLN A 177 -0.82 18.52 -18.68
N SER A 178 -1.49 17.97 -19.69
CA SER A 178 -2.32 16.77 -19.57
C SER A 178 -1.53 15.53 -19.11
N PRO A 179 -0.36 15.19 -19.68
CA PRO A 179 0.37 13.99 -19.26
C PRO A 179 0.74 13.97 -17.76
N PRO A 180 1.40 15.00 -17.19
CA PRO A 180 1.73 14.98 -15.76
C PRO A 180 0.49 15.09 -14.86
N LEU A 181 -0.54 15.85 -15.25
CA LEU A 181 -1.80 15.93 -14.48
C LEU A 181 -2.54 14.59 -14.44
N GLY A 182 -2.59 13.90 -15.58
CA GLY A 182 -3.17 12.56 -15.68
C GLY A 182 -2.47 11.57 -14.76
N CYS A 183 -1.14 11.56 -14.74
CA CYS A 183 -0.35 10.75 -13.81
C CYS A 183 -0.64 11.08 -12.34
N LEU A 184 -0.64 12.37 -11.97
CA LEU A 184 -0.96 12.78 -10.60
C LEU A 184 -2.38 12.41 -10.20
N TRP A 185 -3.33 12.51 -11.13
CA TRP A 185 -4.72 12.13 -10.88
C TRP A 185 -4.86 10.63 -10.63
N VAL A 186 -4.32 9.80 -11.52
CA VAL A 186 -4.34 8.33 -11.40
C VAL A 186 -3.67 7.89 -10.11
N TRP A 187 -2.48 8.42 -9.81
CA TRP A 187 -1.78 8.11 -8.57
C TRP A 187 -2.60 8.49 -7.33
N SER A 188 -3.20 9.68 -7.33
CA SER A 188 -4.05 10.12 -6.21
C SER A 188 -5.27 9.23 -6.01
N VAL A 189 -5.87 8.70 -7.07
CA VAL A 189 -7.02 7.77 -6.98
C VAL A 189 -6.60 6.42 -6.42
N ILE A 190 -5.44 5.90 -6.84
CA ILE A 190 -4.93 4.59 -6.37
C ILE A 190 -4.59 4.62 -4.88
N GLU A 191 -4.11 5.74 -4.36
CA GLU A 191 -3.72 5.90 -2.96
C GLU A 191 -4.92 6.18 -2.02
N LEU A 192 -6.08 6.52 -2.57
CA LEU A 192 -7.30 6.72 -1.78
C LEU A 192 -7.93 5.40 -1.36
N ASN A 193 -8.54 5.40 -0.18
CA ASN A 193 -9.46 4.33 0.20
C ASN A 193 -10.59 4.21 -0.82
N LEU A 194 -11.05 2.99 -1.10
CA LEU A 194 -12.04 2.69 -2.14
C LEU A 194 -13.24 3.66 -2.14
N ILE A 195 -13.83 3.92 -0.97
CA ILE A 195 -14.98 4.82 -0.84
C ILE A 195 -14.63 6.25 -1.25
N LEU A 196 -13.49 6.77 -0.79
CA LEU A 196 -13.04 8.12 -1.11
C LEU A 196 -12.58 8.25 -2.57
N GLY A 197 -12.00 7.20 -3.14
CA GLY A 197 -11.64 7.15 -4.56
C GLY A 197 -12.88 7.16 -5.45
N VAL A 198 -13.91 6.37 -5.12
CA VAL A 198 -15.20 6.42 -5.84
C VAL A 198 -15.84 7.79 -5.71
N LEU A 199 -15.80 8.40 -4.51
CA LEU A 199 -16.34 9.72 -4.27
C LEU A 199 -15.60 10.81 -5.06
N SER A 200 -14.27 10.77 -5.14
CA SER A 200 -13.49 11.78 -5.88
C SER A 200 -13.73 11.70 -7.40
N LEU A 201 -13.89 10.48 -7.93
CA LEU A 201 -14.29 10.25 -9.31
C LEU A 201 -15.73 10.72 -9.56
N ALA A 202 -16.65 10.45 -8.64
CA ALA A 202 -18.02 10.94 -8.72
C ALA A 202 -18.07 12.47 -8.73
N CYS A 203 -17.29 13.15 -7.88
CA CYS A 203 -17.17 14.61 -7.89
C CYS A 203 -16.67 15.14 -9.24
N SER A 204 -15.64 14.51 -9.81
CA SER A 204 -15.11 14.88 -11.14
C SER A 204 -16.14 14.64 -12.25
N GLY A 205 -16.91 13.56 -12.17
CA GLY A 205 -18.00 13.25 -13.10
C GLY A 205 -19.19 14.22 -13.00
N VAL A 206 -19.56 14.63 -11.77
CA VAL A 206 -20.55 15.69 -11.55
C VAL A 206 -20.07 17.02 -12.10
N PHE A 207 -18.78 17.34 -11.93
CA PHE A 207 -18.18 18.53 -12.53
C PHE A 207 -18.26 18.49 -14.07
N LEU A 208 -17.98 17.35 -14.70
CA LEU A 208 -18.14 17.16 -16.13
C LEU A 208 -19.59 17.42 -16.58
N TRP A 209 -20.57 16.86 -15.86
CA TRP A 209 -21.99 16.99 -16.21
C TRP A 209 -22.49 18.43 -16.05
N THR A 210 -22.16 19.07 -14.92
CA THR A 210 -22.56 20.46 -14.64
C THR A 210 -21.84 21.47 -15.53
N GLY A 211 -20.62 21.19 -15.96
CA GLY A 211 -19.79 22.07 -16.78
C GLY A 211 -20.30 22.31 -18.21
N GLY A 212 -21.38 21.63 -18.64
CA GLY A 212 -21.99 21.85 -19.96
C GLY A 212 -21.09 21.47 -21.14
N TYR A 213 -20.00 20.74 -20.88
CA TYR A 213 -19.06 20.27 -21.90
C TYR A 213 -19.79 19.26 -22.80
N LYS A 214 -20.10 19.67 -24.04
CA LYS A 214 -20.71 18.79 -25.02
C LYS A 214 -19.67 17.77 -25.49
N ILE A 215 -19.85 16.51 -25.11
CA ILE A 215 -19.18 15.38 -25.76
C ILE A 215 -19.73 15.37 -27.20
N ARG A 216 -18.91 15.81 -28.16
CA ARG A 216 -19.20 15.70 -29.59
C ARG A 216 -18.47 14.51 -30.17
#